data_AF-A0A7K9D6A9-F1
#
_entry.id   AF-A0A7K9D6A9-F1
#
_cell.length_a   1.000
_cell.length_b   1.000
_cell.length_c   1.000
_cell.angle_alpha   90.00
_cell.angle_beta   90.00
_cell.angle_gamma   90.00
#
_symmetry.space_group_name_H-M   'P 1'
#
loop_
_entity.id
_entity.type
_entity.pdbx_description
1 polymer ?
#
loop_
_entity_poly.entity_id
_entity_poly.type
_entity_poly.pdbx_seq_one_letter_code
_entity_poly.pdbx_strand_id
1 'polypeptide(L)' 'KSRNQKKERAAALHQAQQDFGSVPHSFVFHHGRVGKSVRQLSLDMRRVMEPYTARALRV' A
#
# COMPACT_ATOMS: atom_id res chain seq x y z
N LYS A 1 -8.16 26.27 12.96
CA LYS A 1 -7.48 25.10 13.59
C LYS A 1 -6.32 25.61 14.43
N SER A 2 -6.30 25.26 15.72
CA SER A 2 -5.30 25.73 16.69
C SER A 2 -3.89 25.21 16.36
N ARG A 3 -2.84 25.92 16.80
CA ARG A 3 -1.43 25.49 16.67
C ARG A 3 -1.19 24.12 17.31
N ASN A 4 -1.85 23.84 18.43
CA ASN A 4 -1.73 22.57 19.14
C ASN A 4 -2.29 21.41 18.30
N GLN A 5 -3.48 21.60 17.71
CA GLN A 5 -4.12 20.62 16.83
C GLN A 5 -3.26 20.28 15.61
N LYS A 6 -2.51 21.26 15.06
CA LYS A 6 -1.57 21.02 13.95
C LYS A 6 -0.39 20.14 14.38
N LYS A 7 0.17 20.41 15.57
CA LYS A 7 1.30 19.64 16.12
C LYS A 7 0.91 18.20 16.42
N GLU A 8 -0.24 17.99 17.07
CA GLU A 8 -0.79 16.66 17.37
C GLU A 8 -1.03 15.84 16.10
N ARG A 9 -1.63 16.45 15.07
CA ARG A 9 -1.84 15.79 13.78
C ARG A 9 -0.52 15.36 13.12
N ALA A 10 0.51 16.21 13.16
CA ALA A 10 1.81 15.87 12.59
C ALA A 10 2.46 14.69 13.33
N ALA A 11 2.38 14.67 14.67
CA ALA A 11 2.87 13.55 15.47
C ALA A 11 2.12 12.24 15.16
N ALA A 12 0.79 12.30 15.05
CA ALA A 12 -0.03 11.13 14.70
C ALA A 12 0.30 10.59 13.30
N LEU A 13 0.54 11.46 12.32
CA LEU A 13 0.96 11.05 10.97
C LEU A 13 2.34 10.37 10.99
N HIS A 14 3.28 10.92 11.76
CA HIS A 14 4.62 10.34 11.90
C HIS A 14 4.58 8.96 12.58
N GLN A 15 3.75 8.80 13.62
CA GLN A 15 3.54 7.49 14.25
C GLN A 15 2.94 6.49 13.25
N ALA A 16 1.87 6.89 12.53
CA ALA A 16 1.24 6.03 11.54
C ALA A 16 2.20 5.61 10.42
N GLN A 17 3.12 6.48 10.01
CA GLN A 17 4.16 6.14 9.02
C GLN A 17 5.16 5.10 9.55
N GLN A 18 5.58 5.22 10.81
CA GLN A 18 6.47 4.24 11.45
C GLN A 18 5.78 2.89 11.60
N ASP A 19 4.53 2.89 12.08
CA ASP A 19 3.74 1.68 12.24
C ASP A 19 3.54 0.98 10.89
N PHE A 20 3.21 1.74 9.84
CA PHE A 20 3.09 1.21 8.49
C PHE A 20 4.40 0.62 7.97
N GLY A 21 5.54 1.32 8.18
CA GLY A 21 6.86 0.86 7.75
C GLY A 21 7.40 -0.34 8.54
N SER A 22 6.85 -0.63 9.72
CA SER A 22 7.33 -1.69 10.62
C SER A 22 6.91 -3.10 10.20
N VAL A 23 5.87 -3.23 9.38
CA VAL A 23 5.35 -4.53 8.94
C VAL A 23 5.94 -4.97 7.60
N PRO A 24 5.95 -6.28 7.30
CA PRO A 24 6.38 -6.76 5.99
C PRO A 24 5.47 -6.26 4.86
N HIS A 25 6.08 -5.87 3.75
CA HIS A 25 5.38 -5.41 2.55
C HIS A 25 5.51 -6.43 1.42
N SER A 26 4.49 -6.49 0.56
CA SER A 26 4.45 -7.44 -0.56
C SER A 26 4.23 -6.78 -1.91
N PHE A 27 4.69 -7.47 -2.95
CA PHE A 27 4.47 -7.11 -4.34
C PHE A 27 3.87 -8.30 -5.08
N VAL A 28 2.82 -8.06 -5.86
CA VAL A 28 2.22 -9.08 -6.74
C VAL A 28 2.40 -8.63 -8.17
N PHE A 29 3.10 -9.43 -8.96
CA PHE A 29 3.30 -9.21 -10.39
C PHE A 29 3.24 -10.55 -11.13
N HIS A 30 2.90 -10.48 -12.41
CA HIS A 30 2.95 -11.63 -13.31
C HIS A 30 4.22 -11.52 -14.17
N HIS A 31 4.81 -12.66 -14.50
CA HIS A 31 5.96 -12.72 -15.40
C HIS A 31 5.52 -13.02 -16.84
N GLY A 32 6.19 -12.41 -17.82
CA GLY A 32 5.95 -12.66 -19.25
C GLY A 32 4.59 -12.18 -19.77
N ARG A 33 4.23 -12.66 -20.97
CA ARG A 33 2.95 -12.35 -21.61
C ARG A 33 1.84 -13.20 -21.01
N VAL A 34 0.89 -12.55 -20.35
CA VAL A 34 -0.29 -13.22 -19.78
C VAL A 34 -1.59 -12.73 -20.41
N GLY A 35 -2.66 -13.51 -20.24
CA GLY A 35 -4.02 -13.16 -20.68
C GLY A 35 -4.72 -12.14 -19.76
N LYS A 36 -5.94 -11.74 -20.13
CA LYS A 36 -6.75 -10.78 -19.35
C LYS A 36 -7.10 -11.31 -17.95
N SER A 37 -7.43 -12.60 -17.83
CA SER A 37 -7.84 -13.19 -16.54
C SER A 37 -6.72 -13.15 -15.50
N VAL A 38 -5.48 -13.45 -15.90
CA VAL A 38 -4.32 -13.41 -14.99
C VAL A 38 -3.97 -11.97 -14.59
N ARG A 39 -4.12 -11.02 -15.52
CA ARG A 39 -3.99 -9.59 -15.20
C ARG A 39 -5.02 -9.17 -14.14
N GLN A 40 -6.28 -9.56 -14.32
CA GLN A 40 -7.34 -9.25 -13.37
C GLN A 40 -7.08 -9.91 -12.01
N LEU A 41 -6.73 -11.19 -11.99
CA LEU A 41 -6.36 -11.90 -10.76
C LEU A 41 -5.22 -11.21 -10.02
N SER A 42 -4.21 -10.71 -10.74
CA SER A 42 -3.10 -9.98 -10.12
C SER A 42 -3.58 -8.69 -9.44
N LEU A 43 -4.52 -7.97 -10.05
CA LEU A 43 -5.13 -6.76 -9.47
C LEU A 43 -6.02 -7.10 -8.26
N ASP A 44 -6.78 -8.18 -8.35
CA ASP A 44 -7.66 -8.63 -7.26
C ASP A 44 -6.85 -9.07 -6.05
N MET A 45 -5.75 -9.81 -6.26
CA MET A 45 -4.81 -10.18 -5.21
C MET A 45 -4.16 -8.95 -4.55
N ARG A 46 -3.80 -7.92 -5.33
CA ARG A 46 -3.30 -6.66 -4.76
C ARG A 46 -4.33 -6.00 -3.85
N ARG A 47 -5.62 -6.04 -4.21
CA ARG A 47 -6.71 -5.48 -3.41
C ARG A 47 -6.97 -6.28 -2.13
N VAL A 48 -6.96 -7.62 -2.22
CA VAL A 48 -7.14 -8.51 -1.05
C VAL A 48 -6.03 -8.33 -0.03
N MET A 49 -4.80 -8.07 -0.49
CA MET A 49 -3.62 -7.90 0.36
C MET A 49 -3.29 -6.42 0.66
N GLU A 50 -4.25 -5.50 0.45
CA GLU A 50 -4.16 -4.15 1.00
C GLU A 50 -4.19 -4.22 2.55
N PRO A 51 -3.54 -3.28 3.27
CA PRO A 51 -2.86 -2.08 2.77
C PRO A 51 -1.36 -2.27 2.45
N TYR A 52 -0.79 -3.43 2.75
CA TYR A 52 0.67 -3.65 2.71
C TYR A 52 1.19 -4.20 1.38
N THR A 53 0.32 -4.28 0.37
CA THR A 53 0.68 -4.64 -1.00
C THR A 53 0.59 -3.45 -1.93
N ALA A 54 1.61 -3.26 -2.77
CA ALA A 54 1.62 -2.15 -3.71
C ALA A 54 0.52 -2.29 -4.78
N ARG A 55 -0.40 -1.31 -4.80
CA ARG A 55 -1.54 -1.27 -5.73
C ARG A 55 -1.12 -1.01 -7.18
N ALA A 56 -0.16 -0.09 -7.39
CA ALA A 56 0.25 0.40 -8.71
C ALA A 56 1.74 0.15 -8.99
N LEU A 57 2.14 -1.12 -9.06
CA LEU A 57 3.47 -1.47 -9.53
C LEU A 57 3.61 -1.15 -11.03
N ARG A 58 4.70 -0.47 -11.38
CA ARG A 58 5.14 -0.34 -12.78
C ARG A 58 5.97 -1.58 -13.11
N VAL A 59 5.46 -2.41 -14.02
CA VAL A 59 6.07 -3.69 -14.43
C VAL A 59 6.13 -3.73 -15.95
#